data_AF-A0A496ULV7-F1
#
_entry.id   AF-A0A496ULV7-F1
#
_cell.length_a   1.000
_cell.length_b   1.000
_cell.length_c   1.000
_cell.angle_alpha   90.00
_cell.angle_beta   90.00
_cell.angle_gamma   90.00
#
_symmetry.space_group_name_H-M   'P 1'
#
loop_
_entity.id
_entity.type
_entity.pdbx_description
1 polymer ?
#
loop_
_entity_poly.entity_id
_entity_poly.type
_entity_poly.pdbx_seq_one_letter_code
_entity_poly.pdbx_strand_id
1 'polypeptide(L)'
;MRRFRNILKILLFSSILVWTLGFLLGKGTSLTWNLASLAVYLAPISGVILLVMLLTGVGATHEEKRRRAGETLKCIKCGRPSIPGSQYCRYHHDIMSEEQGPSAR
;
A
#
# COMPACT_ATOMS: atom_id res chain seq x y z
N MET A 1 11.30 -2.60 2.53
CA MET A 1 10.46 -1.40 2.71
C MET A 1 9.20 -1.58 3.58
N ARG A 2 8.57 -2.77 3.66
CA ARG A 2 7.34 -2.99 4.46
C ARG A 2 7.50 -2.61 5.95
N ARG A 3 8.62 -3.01 6.57
CA ARG A 3 8.94 -2.68 7.98
C ARG A 3 9.11 -1.18 8.21
N PHE A 4 9.82 -0.49 7.31
CA PHE A 4 10.04 0.96 7.38
C PHE A 4 8.72 1.76 7.29
N ARG A 5 7.83 1.38 6.36
CA ARG A 5 6.50 1.99 6.24
C ARG A 5 5.65 1.77 7.49
N ASN A 6 5.73 0.59 8.10
CA ASN A 6 5.03 0.32 9.37
C ASN A 6 5.60 1.13 10.52
N ILE A 7 6.92 1.28 10.61
CA ILE A 7 7.57 2.14 11.62
C ILE A 7 7.09 3.59 11.47
N LEU A 8 7.07 4.14 10.25
CA LEU A 8 6.55 5.48 9.98
C LEU A 8 5.09 5.65 10.40
N LYS A 9 4.24 4.66 10.11
CA LYS A 9 2.82 4.68 10.54
C LYS A 9 2.68 4.66 12.06
N ILE A 10 3.47 3.82 12.74
CA ILE A 10 3.47 3.73 14.20
C ILE A 10 3.94 5.07 14.81
N LEU A 11 5.00 5.67 14.25
CA LEU A 11 5.54 6.97 14.68
C LEU A 11 4.53 8.11 14.51
N LEU A 12 3.80 8.11 13.40
CA LEU A 12 2.75 9.09 13.13
C LEU A 12 1.60 8.92 14.13
N PHE A 13 1.15 7.69 14.35
CA PHE A 13 0.05 7.39 15.27
C PHE A 13 0.41 7.71 16.72
N SER A 14 1.63 7.35 17.15
CA SER A 14 2.12 7.66 18.49
C SER A 14 2.32 9.15 18.69
N SER A 15 2.82 9.89 17.68
CA SER A 15 2.95 11.36 17.78
C SER A 15 1.59 12.03 17.93
N ILE A 16 0.57 11.60 17.19
CA ILE A 16 -0.79 12.14 17.34
C ILE A 16 -1.34 11.85 18.74
N LEU A 17 -1.19 10.61 19.23
CA LEU A 17 -1.63 10.23 20.58
C LEU A 17 -0.93 11.03 21.68
N VAL A 18 0.39 11.21 21.58
CA VAL A 18 1.16 11.98 22.56
C VAL A 18 0.74 13.44 22.52
N TRP A 19 0.48 13.99 21.33
CA TRP A 19 0.00 15.35 21.18
C TRP A 19 -1.40 15.56 21.77
N THR A 20 -2.36 14.69 21.46
CA THR A 20 -3.72 14.78 22.01
C THR A 20 -3.74 14.58 23.52
N LEU A 21 -2.91 13.66 24.04
CA LEU A 21 -2.78 13.43 25.48
C LEU A 21 -2.18 14.66 26.19
N GLY A 22 -1.14 15.28 25.63
CA GLY A 22 -0.58 16.52 26.18
C GLY A 22 -1.53 17.72 26.08
N PHE A 23 -2.37 17.76 25.04
CA PHE A 23 -3.44 18.76 24.93
C PHE A 23 -4.49 18.59 26.03
N LEU A 24 -4.93 17.35 26.29
CA LEU A 24 -5.92 17.01 27.33
C LEU A 24 -5.42 17.28 28.75
N LEU A 25 -4.18 16.93 29.06
CA LEU A 25 -3.57 17.13 30.38
C LEU A 25 -3.21 18.60 30.66
N GLY A 26 -3.13 19.43 29.61
CA GLY A 26 -2.84 20.85 29.71
C GLY A 26 -1.43 21.17 30.18
N LYS A 27 -1.10 22.47 30.19
CA LYS A 27 0.23 23.01 30.53
C LYS A 27 0.68 22.75 31.97
N GLY A 28 -0.21 22.25 32.85
CA GLY A 28 0.09 21.97 34.25
C GLY A 28 1.07 20.80 34.45
N THR A 29 1.24 19.95 33.43
CA THR A 29 2.18 18.82 33.46
C THR A 29 3.33 19.10 32.49
N SER A 30 4.47 19.56 33.01
CA SER A 30 5.60 20.04 32.20
C SER A 30 6.20 18.97 31.27
N LEU A 31 6.22 17.72 31.72
CA LEU A 31 6.88 16.62 31.01
C LEU A 31 6.06 16.15 29.79
N THR A 32 4.75 16.00 29.95
CA THR A 32 3.79 15.64 28.88
C THR A 32 3.61 16.78 27.88
N TRP A 33 3.61 18.03 28.34
CA TRP A 33 3.54 19.20 27.47
C TRP A 33 4.78 19.34 26.58
N ASN A 34 5.97 19.12 27.13
CA ASN A 34 7.22 19.10 26.35
C ASN A 34 7.25 17.97 25.32
N LEU A 35 6.83 16.76 25.70
CA LEU A 35 6.72 15.63 24.76
C LEU A 35 5.70 15.91 23.63
N ALA A 36 4.54 16.49 23.98
CA ALA A 36 3.53 16.89 23.00
C ALA A 36 4.05 17.96 22.05
N SER A 37 4.80 18.94 22.54
CA SER A 37 5.39 19.98 21.69
C SER A 37 6.37 19.42 20.65
N LEU A 38 7.12 18.37 21.02
CA LEU A 38 8.05 17.69 20.11
C LEU A 38 7.28 16.82 19.09
N ALA A 39 6.18 16.22 19.51
CA ALA A 39 5.29 15.45 18.65
C ALA A 39 4.63 16.29 17.53
N VAL A 40 4.40 17.59 17.75
CA VAL A 40 3.90 18.53 16.72
C VAL A 40 4.81 18.59 15.52
N TYR A 41 6.13 18.43 15.69
CA TYR A 41 7.07 18.47 14.58
C TYR A 41 7.23 17.11 13.91
N LEU A 42 7.14 16.02 14.67
CA LEU A 42 7.30 14.66 14.15
C LEU A 42 6.09 14.18 13.31
N ALA A 43 4.87 14.58 13.69
CA ALA A 43 3.65 14.23 12.97
C ALA A 43 3.61 14.74 11.50
N PRO A 44 3.85 16.02 11.19
CA PRO A 44 3.84 16.51 9.81
C PRO A 44 5.03 15.97 9.00
N ILE A 45 6.22 15.82 9.60
CA ILE A 45 7.40 15.26 8.90
C ILE A 45 7.11 13.82 8.46
N SER A 46 6.60 12.98 9.36
CA SER A 46 6.23 11.60 9.02
C SER A 46 5.07 11.54 8.01
N GLY A 47 4.12 12.46 8.09
CA GLY A 47 3.02 12.60 7.13
C GLY A 47 3.49 12.94 5.72
N VAL A 48 4.38 13.93 5.59
CA VAL A 48 4.97 14.33 4.29
C VAL A 48 5.75 13.18 3.67
N ILE A 49 6.56 12.47 4.46
CA ILE A 49 7.31 11.31 3.96
C ILE A 49 6.37 10.21 3.44
N LEU A 50 5.29 9.92 4.16
CA LEU A 50 4.28 8.94 3.71
C LEU A 50 3.54 9.40 2.44
N LEU A 51 3.25 10.70 2.31
CA LEU A 51 2.60 11.27 1.14
C LEU A 51 3.51 11.23 -0.09
N VAL A 52 4.80 11.53 0.07
CA VAL A 52 5.80 11.37 -1.01
C VAL A 52 5.91 9.91 -1.42
N MET A 53 5.96 8.96 -0.48
CA MET A 53 5.94 7.52 -0.78
C MET A 53 4.68 7.09 -1.53
N LEU A 54 3.52 7.66 -1.19
CA LEU A 54 2.25 7.40 -1.88
C LEU A 54 2.30 7.88 -3.34
N LEU A 55 2.76 9.11 -3.58
CA LEU A 55 2.79 9.72 -4.91
C LEU A 55 3.84 9.09 -5.83
N THR A 56 5.01 8.76 -5.29
CA THR A 56 6.12 8.19 -6.07
C THR A 56 6.02 6.67 -6.23
N GLY A 57 5.10 6.01 -5.51
CA GLY A 57 5.00 4.55 -5.50
C GLY A 57 6.20 3.85 -4.84
N VAL A 58 7.10 4.60 -4.19
CA VAL A 58 8.26 4.07 -3.49
C VAL A 58 7.78 3.26 -2.28
N GLY A 59 7.88 1.93 -2.39
CA GLY A 59 7.37 0.99 -1.38
C GLY A 59 5.98 0.42 -1.67
N ALA A 60 5.42 0.67 -2.86
CA ALA A 60 4.28 -0.09 -3.37
C ALA A 60 4.66 -1.58 -3.42
N THR A 61 3.97 -2.37 -2.62
CA THR A 61 4.19 -3.81 -2.52
C THR A 61 3.80 -4.46 -3.85
N HIS A 62 4.65 -5.35 -4.38
CA HIS A 62 4.37 -6.13 -5.60
C HIS A 62 2.99 -6.82 -5.57
N GLU A 63 2.48 -7.16 -4.38
CA GLU A 63 1.12 -7.67 -4.15
C GLU A 63 0.01 -6.72 -4.58
N GLU A 64 0.18 -5.42 -4.44
CA GLU A 64 -0.85 -4.42 -4.80
C GLU A 64 -0.93 -4.25 -6.31
N LYS A 65 0.22 -4.35 -7.00
CA LYS A 65 0.30 -4.44 -8.46
C LYS A 65 -0.34 -5.73 -8.97
N ARG A 66 -0.16 -6.85 -8.26
CA ARG A 66 -0.77 -8.14 -8.58
C ARG A 66 -2.28 -8.18 -8.30
N ARG A 67 -2.77 -7.51 -7.25
CA ARG A 67 -4.20 -7.38 -6.96
C ARG A 67 -4.93 -6.53 -8.01
N ARG A 68 -4.32 -5.45 -8.50
CA ARG A 68 -4.85 -4.68 -9.65
C ARG A 68 -4.79 -5.45 -10.97
N ALA A 69 -3.79 -6.31 -11.15
CA ALA A 69 -3.77 -7.25 -12.29
C ALA A 69 -4.82 -8.37 -12.17
N GLY A 70 -5.39 -8.58 -10.97
CA GLY A 70 -6.43 -9.56 -10.67
C GLY A 70 -7.84 -8.98 -10.57
N GLU A 71 -8.04 -7.68 -10.85
CA GLU A 71 -9.36 -7.09 -11.11
C GLU A 71 -9.88 -7.67 -12.43
N THR A 72 -10.40 -8.90 -12.36
CA THR A 72 -11.23 -9.60 -13.36
C THR A 72 -11.09 -9.02 -14.77
N LEU A 73 -9.89 -9.16 -15.34
CA LEU A 73 -9.64 -8.68 -16.68
C LEU A 73 -10.63 -9.41 -17.59
N LYS A 74 -11.36 -8.66 -18.41
CA LYS A 74 -12.17 -9.28 -19.45
C LYS A 74 -11.22 -9.90 -20.46
N CYS A 75 -11.57 -11.06 -20.99
CA CYS A 75 -10.81 -11.69 -22.05
C CYS A 75 -10.69 -10.73 -23.24
N ILE A 76 -9.46 -10.49 -23.71
CA ILE A 76 -9.20 -9.58 -24.85
C ILE A 76 -9.98 -9.98 -26.11
N LYS A 77 -10.21 -11.29 -26.32
CA LYS A 77 -10.91 -11.79 -27.51
C LYS A 77 -12.44 -11.78 -27.42
N CYS A 78 -13.03 -12.00 -26.24
CA CYS A 78 -14.49 -12.18 -26.13
C CYS A 78 -15.18 -11.47 -24.97
N GLY A 79 -14.46 -10.72 -24.15
CA GLY A 79 -15.06 -9.96 -23.05
C GLY A 79 -15.53 -10.78 -21.84
N ARG A 80 -15.52 -12.12 -21.91
CA ARG A 80 -15.83 -13.03 -20.78
C ARG A 80 -14.79 -12.89 -19.66
N PRO A 81 -15.13 -13.17 -18.39
CA PRO A 81 -14.18 -13.07 -17.28
C PRO A 81 -12.92 -13.92 -17.56
N SER A 82 -11.74 -13.31 -17.43
CA SER A 82 -10.47 -14.01 -17.56
C SER A 82 -10.20 -14.85 -16.32
N ILE A 83 -9.35 -15.87 -16.50
CA ILE A 83 -8.84 -16.68 -15.39
C ILE A 83 -7.82 -15.86 -14.60
N PRO A 84 -7.72 -16.04 -13.27
CA PRO A 84 -6.78 -15.30 -12.44
C PRO A 84 -5.34 -15.47 -12.93
N GLY A 85 -4.68 -14.36 -13.29
CA GLY A 85 -3.30 -14.36 -13.79
C GLY A 85 -3.15 -14.53 -15.31
N SER A 86 -4.25 -14.64 -16.07
CA SER A 86 -4.27 -14.71 -17.53
C SER A 86 -5.13 -13.59 -18.12
N GLN A 87 -4.79 -13.14 -19.33
CA GLN A 87 -5.58 -12.17 -20.12
C GLN A 87 -6.72 -12.82 -20.92
N TYR A 88 -6.84 -14.16 -20.86
CA TYR A 88 -7.82 -14.93 -21.63
C TYR A 88 -8.87 -15.59 -20.73
N CYS A 89 -10.07 -15.81 -21.26
CA CYS A 89 -11.04 -16.70 -20.63
C CYS A 89 -10.56 -18.15 -20.74
N ARG A 90 -11.13 -19.05 -19.94
CA ARG A 90 -10.74 -20.48 -19.93
C ARG A 90 -10.67 -21.08 -21.35
N TYR A 91 -11.72 -20.87 -22.15
CA TYR A 91 -11.78 -21.36 -23.52
C TYR A 91 -10.66 -20.82 -24.43
N HIS A 92 -10.41 -19.51 -24.41
CA HIS A 92 -9.35 -18.93 -25.25
C HIS A 92 -7.96 -19.20 -24.71
N HIS A 93 -7.81 -19.41 -23.41
CA HIS A 93 -6.56 -19.82 -22.83
C HIS A 93 -6.18 -21.23 -23.30
N ASP A 94 -7.15 -22.15 -23.36
CA ASP A 94 -6.93 -23.51 -23.84
C ASP A 94 -6.47 -23.50 -25.31
N ILE A 95 -7.13 -22.72 -26.17
CA ILE A 95 -6.72 -22.53 -27.59
C ILE A 95 -5.29 -21.98 -27.72
N MET A 96 -4.96 -20.91 -26.96
CA MET A 96 -3.63 -20.31 -27.04
C MET A 96 -2.55 -21.25 -26.46
N SER A 97 -2.89 -22.07 -25.47
CA SER A 97 -1.98 -23.07 -24.90
C SER A 97 -1.72 -24.23 -25.85
N GLU A 98 -2.71 -24.62 -26.65
CA GLU A 98 -2.57 -25.62 -27.72
C GLU A 98 -1.76 -25.07 -28.90
N GLU A 99 -1.95 -23.80 -29.29
CA GLU A 99 -1.13 -23.16 -30.32
C GLU A 99 0.35 -23.00 -29.89
N GLN A 100 0.63 -22.96 -28.58
CA GLN A 100 1.98 -22.86 -28.03
C GLN A 100 2.68 -24.20 -27.76
N GLY A 101 2.03 -25.34 -28.06
CA GLY A 101 2.67 -26.66 -28.07
C GLY A 101 2.32 -27.41 -29.36
N PRO A 102 3.29 -27.60 -30.29
CA PRO A 102 4.40 -28.51 -30.07
C PRO A 102 5.72 -28.04 -30.73
N SER A 103 6.62 -27.42 -29.97
CA SER A 103 8.02 -27.22 -30.44
C SER A 103 9.06 -27.62 -29.38
N ALA A 104 8.76 -28.65 -28.60
CA ALA A 104 9.76 -29.38 -27.83
C ALA A 104 9.56 -30.88 -28.08
N ARG A 105 9.94 -31.29 -29.29
CA ARG A 105 10.49 -32.64 -29.48
C ARG A 105 11.95 -32.58 -29.06
#